data_AF-A0A534IJT6-F1
#
_entry.id   AF-A0A534IJT6-F1
#
_cell.length_a   1.000
_cell.length_b   1.000
_cell.length_c   1.000
_cell.angle_alpha   90.00
_cell.angle_beta   90.00
_cell.angle_gamma   90.00
#
_symmetry.space_group_name_H-M   'P 1'
#
loop_
_entity.id
_entity.type
_entity.pdbx_description
1 polymer ?
#
loop_
_entity_poly.entity_id
_entity_poly.type
_entity_poly.pdbx_seq_one_letter_code
_entity_poly.pdbx_strand_id
1 'polypeptide(L)'
;MTAVLVIAGSDSSGGAGLVREPPDLVRAQIAAAFATRRVGAIKIGMLGTGAVALAVAASLPPREQVPMVLDPVLLSSSGGVLLEDAGRTALREELLPRATLVTPNVAELASLLGVAAAGTEAELIEQGRALLELGPRSVLVKGGHGGGREAVDLLLLEREPLRRLSAPRSARTLRGTGCALASAIAAGLAAGSSLEDACARAKQHLVELFQQPA
;
A
#
# COMPACT_ATOMS: atom_id res chain seq x y z
N MET A 1 -11.05 -21.95 -2.53
CA MET A 1 -10.67 -20.86 -1.60
C MET A 1 -9.61 -20.01 -2.30
N THR A 2 -9.77 -18.69 -2.31
CA THR A 2 -8.84 -17.75 -2.96
C THR A 2 -7.96 -17.11 -1.89
N ALA A 3 -6.65 -17.03 -2.10
CA ALA A 3 -5.69 -16.51 -1.11
C ALA A 3 -5.22 -15.09 -1.47
N VAL A 4 -4.80 -14.33 -0.44
CA VAL A 4 -4.01 -13.10 -0.60
C VAL A 4 -2.54 -13.46 -0.42
N LEU A 5 -1.70 -13.13 -1.41
CA LEU A 5 -0.25 -13.20 -1.25
C LEU A 5 0.24 -11.90 -0.61
N VAL A 6 0.83 -11.99 0.58
CA VAL A 6 1.44 -10.86 1.28
C VAL A 6 2.94 -10.90 1.09
N ILE A 7 3.50 -9.82 0.55
CA ILE A 7 4.94 -9.64 0.38
C ILE A 7 5.35 -8.48 1.29
N ALA A 8 6.10 -8.79 2.34
CA ALA A 8 6.66 -7.80 3.24
C ALA A 8 7.99 -8.33 3.80
N GLY A 9 9.03 -7.51 3.78
CA GLY A 9 10.27 -7.75 4.53
C GLY A 9 10.04 -7.60 6.02
N SER A 10 10.92 -8.21 6.81
CA SER A 10 10.93 -8.12 8.27
C SER A 10 11.93 -7.08 8.76
N ASP A 11 11.51 -6.23 9.70
CA ASP A 11 12.42 -5.46 10.56
C ASP A 11 12.44 -6.12 11.94
N SER A 12 13.39 -7.03 12.16
CA SER A 12 13.60 -7.70 13.44
C SER A 12 14.50 -6.85 14.36
N SER A 13 14.15 -5.59 14.60
CA SER A 13 14.92 -4.70 15.48
C SER A 13 14.61 -4.92 16.96
N GLY A 14 14.92 -6.12 17.45
CA GLY A 14 15.28 -6.37 18.86
C GLY A 14 16.75 -6.05 19.14
N GLY A 15 17.31 -5.02 18.48
CA GLY A 15 18.71 -4.59 18.64
C GLY A 15 19.73 -5.19 17.66
N ALA A 16 19.33 -6.03 16.69
CA ALA A 16 20.26 -6.73 15.78
C ALA A 16 19.99 -6.47 14.28
N GLY A 17 19.77 -5.21 13.89
CA GLY A 17 19.69 -4.80 12.47
C GLY A 17 18.51 -5.37 11.66
N LEU A 18 18.29 -4.79 10.48
CA LEU A 18 17.33 -5.33 9.51
C LEU A 18 17.90 -6.63 8.90
N VAL A 19 17.29 -7.78 9.18
CA VAL A 19 17.55 -9.00 8.44
C VAL A 19 16.87 -8.88 7.08
N ARG A 20 17.67 -8.72 6.02
CA ARG A 20 17.21 -8.59 4.65
C ARG A 20 17.14 -9.98 4.01
N GLU A 21 15.96 -10.37 3.52
CA GLU A 21 15.81 -11.65 2.82
C GLU A 21 16.56 -11.64 1.47
N PRO A 22 17.26 -12.73 1.10
CA PRO A 22 17.88 -12.86 -0.20
C PRO A 22 16.82 -12.74 -1.32
N PRO A 23 17.07 -11.94 -2.38
CA PRO A 23 16.10 -11.77 -3.47
C PRO A 23 15.65 -13.10 -4.11
N ASP A 24 16.56 -14.08 -4.20
CA ASP A 24 16.28 -15.40 -4.79
C ASP A 24 15.30 -16.21 -3.94
N LEU A 25 15.38 -16.08 -2.62
CA LEU A 25 14.44 -16.70 -1.68
C LEU A 25 13.05 -16.09 -1.85
N VAL A 26 12.96 -14.75 -1.99
CA VAL A 26 11.70 -14.05 -2.24
C VAL A 26 11.04 -14.54 -3.55
N ARG A 27 11.83 -14.70 -4.63
CA ARG A 27 11.31 -15.26 -5.90
C ARG A 27 10.78 -16.68 -5.72
N ALA A 28 11.52 -17.53 -5.02
CA ALA A 28 11.12 -18.91 -4.77
C ALA A 28 9.82 -19.00 -3.94
N GLN A 29 9.67 -18.16 -2.91
CA GLN A 29 8.45 -18.08 -2.10
C GLN A 29 7.24 -17.62 -2.92
N ILE A 30 7.39 -16.60 -3.78
CA ILE A 30 6.33 -16.13 -4.67
C ILE A 30 5.91 -17.24 -5.64
N ALA A 31 6.88 -17.90 -6.30
CA ALA A 31 6.62 -19.01 -7.21
C ALA A 31 5.87 -20.16 -6.50
N ALA A 32 6.29 -20.53 -5.30
CA ALA A 32 5.63 -21.56 -4.50
C ALA A 32 4.19 -21.19 -4.12
N ALA A 33 3.92 -19.91 -3.79
CA ALA A 33 2.58 -19.44 -3.48
C ALA A 33 1.63 -19.59 -4.69
N PHE A 34 2.07 -19.20 -5.88
CA PHE A 34 1.28 -19.35 -7.11
C PHE A 34 1.12 -20.81 -7.55
N ALA A 35 2.11 -21.67 -7.29
CA ALA A 35 2.03 -23.09 -7.62
C ALA A 35 1.05 -23.87 -6.72
N THR A 36 0.83 -23.41 -5.48
CA THR A 36 0.09 -24.18 -4.46
C THR A 36 -1.33 -23.69 -4.23
N ARG A 37 -1.64 -22.43 -4.55
CA ARG A 37 -2.97 -21.84 -4.30
C ARG A 37 -3.38 -20.90 -5.42
N ARG A 38 -4.69 -20.78 -5.62
CA ARG A 38 -5.27 -19.70 -6.41
C ARG A 38 -5.12 -18.39 -5.64
N VAL A 39 -4.18 -17.55 -6.06
CA VAL A 39 -4.01 -16.19 -5.53
C VAL A 39 -5.01 -15.27 -6.23
N GLY A 40 -5.85 -14.57 -5.45
CA GLY A 40 -6.85 -13.64 -6.00
C GLY A 40 -6.52 -12.17 -5.81
N ALA A 41 -5.55 -11.87 -4.95
CA ALA A 41 -4.97 -10.54 -4.84
C ALA A 41 -3.57 -10.65 -4.26
N ILE A 42 -2.74 -9.66 -4.56
CA ILE A 42 -1.40 -9.49 -4.00
C ILE A 42 -1.42 -8.22 -3.14
N LYS A 43 -0.87 -8.30 -1.94
CA LYS A 43 -0.55 -7.14 -1.12
C LYS A 43 0.96 -7.02 -1.01
N ILE A 44 1.50 -5.86 -1.34
CA ILE A 44 2.90 -5.52 -1.14
C ILE A 44 2.99 -4.46 -0.03
N GLY A 45 3.85 -4.69 0.95
CA GLY A 45 4.18 -3.72 2.01
C GLY A 45 5.63 -3.28 1.95
N MET A 46 6.26 -3.19 3.11
CA MET A 46 7.69 -2.88 3.25
C MET A 46 8.54 -3.90 2.47
N LEU A 47 9.46 -3.45 1.61
CA LEU A 47 10.35 -4.32 0.82
C LEU A 47 11.80 -4.32 1.32
N GLY A 48 12.20 -3.31 2.09
CA GLY A 48 13.52 -3.18 2.71
C GLY A 48 14.66 -2.80 1.75
N THR A 49 14.76 -3.40 0.56
CA THR A 49 15.85 -3.15 -0.40
C THR A 49 15.39 -3.05 -1.84
N GLY A 50 16.18 -2.39 -2.70
CA GLY A 50 15.90 -2.35 -4.13
C GLY A 50 16.01 -3.71 -4.81
N ALA A 51 16.96 -4.54 -4.40
CA ALA A 51 17.11 -5.89 -4.94
C ALA A 51 15.87 -6.77 -4.68
N VAL A 52 15.27 -6.67 -3.49
CA VAL A 52 14.01 -7.34 -3.17
C VAL A 52 12.87 -6.75 -4.00
N ALA A 53 12.78 -5.42 -4.14
CA ALA A 53 11.74 -4.79 -4.96
C ALA A 53 11.78 -5.25 -6.43
N LEU A 54 12.98 -5.33 -7.03
CA LEU A 54 13.17 -5.84 -8.38
C LEU A 54 12.81 -7.32 -8.50
N ALA A 55 13.22 -8.15 -7.53
CA ALA A 55 12.89 -9.57 -7.51
C ALA A 55 11.39 -9.81 -7.38
N VAL A 56 10.71 -9.02 -6.54
CA VAL A 56 9.25 -9.02 -6.43
C VAL A 56 8.66 -8.65 -7.78
N ALA A 57 9.00 -7.49 -8.35
CA ALA A 57 8.49 -7.07 -9.66
C ALA A 57 8.66 -8.17 -10.71
N ALA A 58 9.86 -8.73 -10.88
CA ALA A 58 10.11 -9.79 -11.86
C ALA A 58 9.27 -11.07 -11.66
N SER A 59 8.72 -11.30 -10.47
CA SER A 59 7.99 -12.53 -10.11
C SER A 59 6.47 -12.40 -10.15
N LEU A 60 5.93 -11.19 -10.31
CA LEU A 60 4.49 -10.98 -10.29
C LEU A 60 3.85 -11.24 -11.66
N PRO A 61 2.58 -11.69 -11.71
CA PRO A 61 1.81 -11.72 -12.94
C PRO A 61 1.39 -10.30 -13.37
N PRO A 62 0.88 -10.13 -14.61
CA PRO A 62 0.19 -8.91 -15.01
C PRO A 62 -0.99 -8.60 -14.07
N ARG A 63 -1.25 -7.32 -13.82
CA ARG A 63 -2.32 -6.85 -12.92
C ARG A 63 -3.72 -7.25 -13.38
N GLU A 64 -3.89 -7.50 -14.67
CA GLU A 64 -5.14 -8.00 -15.28
C GLU A 64 -5.46 -9.44 -14.87
N GLN A 65 -4.44 -10.22 -14.46
CA GLN A 65 -4.63 -11.59 -13.98
C GLN A 65 -4.89 -11.62 -12.48
N VAL A 66 -4.12 -10.84 -11.71
CA VAL A 66 -4.23 -10.77 -10.25
C VAL A 66 -4.07 -9.32 -9.79
N PRO A 67 -5.10 -8.73 -9.14
CA PRO A 67 -5.01 -7.36 -8.68
C PRO A 67 -3.94 -7.20 -7.59
N MET A 68 -3.20 -6.09 -7.66
CA MET A 68 -2.12 -5.77 -6.74
C MET A 68 -2.42 -4.49 -5.95
N VAL A 69 -2.41 -4.62 -4.62
CA VAL A 69 -2.44 -3.50 -3.67
C VAL A 69 -1.03 -3.23 -3.18
N LEU A 70 -0.49 -2.06 -3.52
CA LEU A 70 0.83 -1.61 -3.12
C LEU A 70 0.71 -0.58 -1.99
N ASP A 71 1.17 -0.95 -0.80
CA ASP A 71 1.34 -0.04 0.34
C ASP A 71 2.81 0.40 0.39
N PRO A 72 3.15 1.61 -0.11
CA PRO A 72 4.53 2.06 -0.26
C PRO A 72 5.09 2.49 1.09
N VAL A 73 5.40 1.53 1.96
CA VAL A 73 5.94 1.77 3.30
C VAL A 73 7.39 2.26 3.15
N LEU A 74 7.57 3.58 3.08
CA LEU A 74 8.86 4.24 2.88
C LEU A 74 9.57 4.63 4.19
N LEU A 75 8.79 4.84 5.26
CA LEU A 75 9.27 5.28 6.57
C LEU A 75 8.74 4.35 7.66
N SER A 76 9.58 4.08 8.66
CA SER A 76 9.15 3.32 9.82
C SER A 76 8.20 4.16 10.68
N SER A 77 7.43 3.48 11.54
CA SER A 77 6.64 4.17 12.58
C SER A 77 7.49 5.00 13.56
N SER A 78 8.81 4.79 13.57
CA SER A 78 9.82 5.54 14.34
C SER A 78 10.59 6.58 13.50
N GLY A 79 10.23 6.80 12.22
CA GLY A 79 10.82 7.82 11.35
C GLY A 79 12.10 7.40 10.61
N GLY A 80 12.51 6.14 10.71
CA GLY A 80 13.67 5.61 9.99
C GLY A 80 13.38 5.41 8.50
N VAL A 81 14.35 5.71 7.64
CA VAL A 81 14.28 5.39 6.21
C VAL A 81 14.31 3.87 6.03
N LEU A 82 13.26 3.31 5.44
CA LEU A 82 13.13 1.86 5.23
C LEU A 82 13.55 1.41 3.82
N LEU A 83 13.74 2.36 2.90
CA LEU A 83 14.07 2.07 1.51
C LEU A 83 15.12 3.05 1.00
N GLU A 84 16.25 2.50 0.55
CA GLU A 84 17.33 3.26 -0.11
C GLU A 84 16.89 3.75 -1.50
N ASP A 85 17.64 4.67 -2.10
CA ASP A 85 17.26 5.32 -3.37
C ASP A 85 17.04 4.32 -4.51
N ALA A 86 17.90 3.31 -4.62
CA ALA A 86 17.71 2.23 -5.60
C ALA A 86 16.37 1.50 -5.41
N GLY A 87 15.92 1.34 -4.17
CA GLY A 87 14.60 0.76 -3.88
C GLY A 87 13.45 1.70 -4.19
N ARG A 88 13.62 3.01 -3.99
CA ARG A 88 12.63 4.01 -4.42
C ARG A 88 12.49 4.02 -5.95
N THR A 89 13.59 3.94 -6.69
CA THR A 89 13.58 3.82 -8.15
C THR A 89 12.86 2.56 -8.59
N ALA A 90 13.23 1.39 -8.06
CA ALA A 90 12.56 0.13 -8.39
C ALA A 90 11.06 0.15 -8.06
N LEU A 91 10.66 0.71 -6.93
CA LEU A 91 9.26 0.88 -6.58
C LEU A 91 8.52 1.75 -7.62
N ARG A 92 9.14 2.87 -8.02
CA ARG A 92 8.54 3.84 -8.94
C ARG A 92 8.45 3.33 -10.38
N GLU A 93 9.50 2.67 -10.86
CA GLU A 93 9.63 2.29 -12.27
C GLU A 93 9.05 0.89 -12.55
N GLU A 94 9.13 -0.03 -11.58
CA GLU A 94 8.77 -1.44 -11.82
C GLU A 94 7.48 -1.87 -11.12
N LEU A 95 7.16 -1.31 -9.94
CA LEU A 95 5.99 -1.73 -9.16
C LEU A 95 4.79 -0.79 -9.30
N LEU A 96 4.97 0.54 -9.27
CA LEU A 96 3.86 1.49 -9.43
C LEU A 96 3.06 1.25 -10.71
N PRO A 97 3.67 1.09 -11.91
CA PRO A 97 2.91 0.91 -13.14
C PRO A 97 2.05 -0.35 -13.15
N ARG A 98 2.32 -1.29 -12.24
CA ARG A 98 1.64 -2.58 -12.15
C ARG A 98 0.57 -2.60 -11.08
N ALA A 99 0.48 -1.57 -10.25
CA ALA A 99 -0.45 -1.56 -9.14
C ALA A 99 -1.89 -1.37 -9.64
N THR A 100 -2.79 -2.24 -9.16
CA THR A 100 -4.23 -1.99 -9.25
C THR A 100 -4.60 -0.83 -8.36
N LEU A 101 -4.04 -0.80 -7.14
CA LEU A 101 -4.20 0.26 -6.16
C LEU A 101 -2.88 0.55 -5.47
N VAL A 102 -2.54 1.83 -5.32
CA VAL A 102 -1.47 2.29 -4.43
C VAL A 102 -2.10 3.02 -3.24
N THR A 103 -1.66 2.73 -2.02
CA THR A 103 -2.24 3.30 -0.79
C THR A 103 -1.26 4.22 -0.04
N PRO A 104 -0.72 5.30 -0.63
CA PRO A 104 0.25 6.14 0.06
C PRO A 104 -0.43 7.02 1.13
N ASN A 105 0.27 7.32 2.21
CA ASN A 105 -0.04 8.48 3.06
C ASN A 105 0.52 9.77 2.43
N VAL A 106 0.23 10.93 3.03
CA VAL A 106 0.66 12.24 2.51
C VAL A 106 2.18 12.35 2.32
N ALA A 107 2.98 11.87 3.28
CA ALA A 107 4.44 11.91 3.20
C ALA A 107 4.99 10.91 2.19
N GLU A 108 4.41 9.71 2.11
CA GLU A 108 4.75 8.69 1.12
C GLU A 108 4.45 9.20 -0.30
N LEU A 109 3.29 9.84 -0.51
CA LEU A 109 2.89 10.43 -1.78
C LEU A 109 3.89 11.48 -2.26
N ALA A 110 4.23 12.42 -1.38
CA ALA A 110 5.20 13.47 -1.65
C ALA A 110 6.58 12.88 -2.02
N SER A 111 7.03 11.87 -1.26
CA SER A 111 8.30 11.19 -1.51
C SER A 111 8.32 10.43 -2.84
N LEU A 112 7.22 9.80 -3.25
CA LEU A 112 7.13 9.10 -4.54
C LEU A 112 7.18 10.06 -5.73
N LEU A 113 6.69 11.29 -5.54
CA LEU A 113 6.66 12.34 -6.56
C LEU A 113 7.92 13.22 -6.55
N GLY A 114 8.71 13.19 -5.49
CA GLY A 114 9.86 14.09 -5.33
C GLY A 114 9.48 15.54 -5.09
N VAL A 115 8.34 15.79 -4.42
CA VAL A 115 7.80 17.13 -4.13
C VAL A 115 7.55 17.32 -2.64
N ALA A 116 7.20 18.54 -2.22
CA ALA A 116 6.79 18.81 -0.85
C ALA A 116 5.43 18.17 -0.53
N ALA A 117 5.21 17.80 0.74
CA ALA A 117 3.92 17.28 1.19
C ALA A 117 2.81 18.32 0.98
N ALA A 118 1.68 17.88 0.43
CA ALA A 118 0.50 18.72 0.26
C ALA A 118 0.02 19.27 1.61
N GLY A 119 -0.21 20.58 1.66
CA GLY A 119 -0.79 21.30 2.81
C GLY A 119 -2.31 21.46 2.70
N THR A 120 -2.88 21.29 1.50
CA THR A 120 -4.33 21.40 1.26
C THR A 120 -4.91 20.16 0.59
N GLU A 121 -6.23 19.97 0.68
CA GLU A 121 -6.90 18.88 -0.04
C GLU A 121 -6.76 19.03 -1.56
N ALA A 122 -6.80 20.26 -2.08
CA ALA A 122 -6.63 20.53 -3.51
C ALA A 122 -5.24 20.06 -4.01
N GLU A 123 -4.17 20.44 -3.30
CA GLU A 123 -2.81 19.96 -3.58
C GLU A 123 -2.71 18.43 -3.44
N LEU A 124 -3.40 17.84 -2.46
CA LEU A 124 -3.39 16.39 -2.25
C LEU A 124 -4.05 15.64 -3.42
N ILE A 125 -5.14 16.19 -3.98
CA ILE A 125 -5.80 15.67 -5.18
C ILE A 125 -4.86 15.80 -6.39
N GLU A 126 -4.20 16.94 -6.55
CA GLU A 126 -3.23 17.16 -7.64
C GLU A 126 -2.06 16.17 -7.56
N GLN A 127 -1.47 15.99 -6.38
CA GLN A 127 -0.43 15.00 -6.16
C GLN A 127 -0.94 13.57 -6.40
N GLY A 128 -2.15 13.24 -5.93
CA GLY A 128 -2.78 11.95 -6.20
C GLY A 128 -2.95 11.66 -7.68
N ARG A 129 -3.34 12.67 -8.47
CA ARG A 129 -3.42 12.57 -9.94
C ARG A 129 -2.04 12.45 -10.58
N ALA A 130 -1.06 13.24 -10.14
CA ALA A 130 0.31 13.11 -10.62
C ALA A 130 0.88 11.71 -10.38
N LEU A 131 0.49 11.04 -9.29
CA LEU A 131 0.88 9.65 -9.05
C LEU A 131 0.21 8.67 -10.01
N LEU A 132 -1.04 8.90 -10.44
CA LEU A 132 -1.71 8.10 -11.47
C LEU A 132 -0.96 8.14 -12.81
N GLU A 133 -0.40 9.29 -13.17
CA GLU A 133 0.40 9.45 -14.40
C GLU A 133 1.68 8.59 -14.40
N LEU A 134 2.09 8.05 -13.25
CA LEU A 134 3.20 7.09 -13.15
C LEU A 134 2.79 5.66 -13.47
N GLY A 135 1.53 5.43 -13.84
CA GLY A 135 0.99 4.14 -14.29
C GLY A 135 0.13 3.30 -13.34
N PRO A 136 -0.01 3.55 -12.01
CA PRO A 136 -0.95 2.76 -11.22
C PRO A 136 -2.39 3.02 -11.69
N ARG A 137 -3.24 1.99 -11.67
CA ARG A 137 -4.63 2.12 -12.12
C ARG A 137 -5.47 3.01 -11.19
N SER A 138 -5.16 3.00 -9.90
CA SER A 138 -5.86 3.80 -8.89
C SER A 138 -4.94 4.15 -7.73
N VAL A 139 -5.28 5.23 -7.01
CA VAL A 139 -4.55 5.72 -5.84
C VAL A 139 -5.55 6.00 -4.73
N LEU A 140 -5.33 5.43 -3.55
CA LEU A 140 -6.06 5.76 -2.32
C LEU A 140 -5.11 6.52 -1.39
N VAL A 141 -5.18 7.84 -1.42
CA VAL A 141 -4.38 8.70 -0.56
C VAL A 141 -4.98 8.68 0.85
N LYS A 142 -4.24 8.10 1.81
CA LYS A 142 -4.65 7.94 3.20
C LYS A 142 -4.58 9.29 3.93
N GLY A 143 -5.73 9.82 4.35
CA GLY A 143 -5.83 11.10 5.03
C GLY A 143 -5.67 10.97 6.54
N GLY A 144 -4.42 10.94 6.98
CA GLY A 144 -4.05 10.97 8.40
C GLY A 144 -3.93 12.37 9.00
N HIS A 145 -3.66 13.40 8.18
CA HIS A 145 -3.12 14.69 8.66
C HIS A 145 -4.09 15.87 8.64
N GLY A 146 -5.33 15.68 8.17
CA GLY A 146 -6.37 16.71 8.32
C GLY A 146 -6.76 16.89 9.80
N GLY A 147 -6.90 18.14 10.24
CA GLY A 147 -7.58 18.44 11.51
C GLY A 147 -9.09 18.18 11.37
N GLY A 148 -9.73 17.58 12.37
CA GLY A 148 -11.19 17.40 12.38
C GLY A 148 -11.67 16.09 12.99
N ARG A 149 -13.00 15.93 13.04
CA ARG A 149 -13.68 14.76 13.62
C ARG A 149 -13.66 13.52 12.72
N GLU A 150 -13.31 13.69 11.44
CA GLU A 150 -13.28 12.61 10.46
C GLU A 150 -11.86 12.39 9.90
N ALA A 151 -11.58 11.16 9.52
CA ALA A 151 -10.44 10.77 8.72
C ALA A 151 -10.93 10.45 7.29
N VAL A 152 -10.53 11.27 6.32
CA VAL A 152 -10.99 11.18 4.93
C VAL A 152 -9.87 10.63 4.07
N ASP A 153 -10.09 9.49 3.42
CA ASP A 153 -9.19 9.00 2.37
C ASP A 153 -9.73 9.39 0.99
N LEU A 154 -8.83 9.72 0.08
CA LEU A 154 -9.15 10.15 -1.28
C LEU A 154 -8.85 9.03 -2.26
N LEU A 155 -9.87 8.45 -2.88
CA LEU A 155 -9.73 7.45 -3.93
C LEU A 155 -9.81 8.12 -5.31
N LEU A 156 -8.72 8.05 -6.05
CA LEU A 156 -8.55 8.59 -7.39
C LEU A 156 -8.43 7.45 -8.41
N LEU A 157 -9.14 7.60 -9.53
CA LEU A 157 -9.03 6.75 -10.71
C LEU A 157 -8.90 7.67 -11.93
N GLU A 158 -8.18 7.23 -12.96
CA GLU A 158 -7.75 8.03 -14.13
C GLU A 158 -8.90 8.79 -14.83
N ARG A 159 -10.11 8.22 -14.86
CA ARG A 159 -11.25 8.77 -15.62
C ARG A 159 -12.56 8.79 -14.84
N GLU A 160 -12.49 8.75 -13.52
CA GLU A 160 -13.68 8.79 -12.66
C GLU A 160 -13.68 9.99 -11.71
N PRO A 161 -14.87 10.39 -11.22
CA PRO A 161 -14.96 11.36 -10.14
C PRO A 161 -14.18 10.92 -8.91
N LEU A 162 -13.54 11.89 -8.23
CA LEU A 162 -12.92 11.69 -6.93
C LEU A 162 -13.93 11.11 -5.94
N ARG A 163 -13.53 10.06 -5.23
CA ARG A 163 -14.34 9.46 -4.15
C ARG A 163 -13.70 9.75 -2.80
N ARG A 164 -14.53 10.19 -1.84
CA ARG A 164 -14.12 10.47 -0.47
C ARG A 164 -14.62 9.36 0.43
N LEU A 165 -13.70 8.71 1.14
CA LEU A 165 -14.01 7.67 2.11
C LEU A 165 -13.79 8.23 3.51
N SER A 166 -14.85 8.73 4.14
CA SER A 166 -14.79 9.28 5.50
C SER A 166 -15.16 8.23 6.54
N ALA A 167 -14.52 8.34 7.70
CA ALA A 167 -14.91 7.64 8.90
C ALA A 167 -14.56 8.48 10.14
N PRO A 168 -15.21 8.24 11.29
CA PRO A 168 -14.86 8.91 12.53
C PRO A 168 -13.37 8.76 12.85
N ARG A 169 -12.72 9.86 13.23
CA ARG A 169 -11.32 9.85 13.63
C ARG A 169 -11.21 9.21 15.01
N SER A 170 -10.36 8.19 15.12
CA SER A 170 -10.02 7.59 16.40
C SER A 170 -9.12 8.53 17.21
N ALA A 171 -9.37 8.63 18.52
CA ALA A 171 -8.45 9.26 19.47
C ALA A 171 -7.25 8.35 19.82
N ARG A 172 -7.30 7.06 19.47
CA ARG A 172 -6.23 6.09 19.71
C ARG A 172 -5.27 6.06 18.52
N THR A 173 -3.98 6.02 18.82
CA THR A 173 -2.94 5.71 17.85
C THR A 173 -2.63 4.22 17.87
N LEU A 174 -2.89 3.53 16.77
CA LEU A 174 -2.48 2.14 16.56
C LEU A 174 -1.36 2.09 15.53
N ARG A 175 -0.36 1.23 15.75
CA ARG A 175 0.66 0.93 14.74
C ARG A 175 0.09 -0.05 13.71
N GLY A 176 0.53 0.08 12.46
CA GLY A 176 0.16 -0.86 11.39
C GLY A 176 -1.24 -0.66 10.80
N THR A 177 -1.92 0.45 11.07
CA THR A 177 -3.25 0.76 10.49
C THR A 177 -3.20 0.86 8.96
N GLY A 178 -2.11 1.38 8.39
CA GLY A 178 -1.87 1.36 6.94
C GLY A 178 -1.80 -0.06 6.38
N CYS A 179 -1.01 -0.94 7.02
CA CYS A 179 -0.91 -2.34 6.64
C CYS A 179 -2.26 -3.06 6.76
N ALA A 180 -3.02 -2.81 7.83
CA ALA A 180 -4.34 -3.38 8.05
C ALA A 180 -5.33 -2.94 6.96
N LEU A 181 -5.34 -1.65 6.60
CA LEU A 181 -6.14 -1.12 5.50
C LEU A 181 -5.81 -1.81 4.18
N ALA A 182 -4.53 -1.82 3.78
CA ALA A 182 -4.09 -2.44 2.53
C ALA A 182 -4.41 -3.94 2.48
N SER A 183 -4.30 -4.63 3.61
CA SER A 183 -4.62 -6.06 3.73
C SER A 183 -6.12 -6.32 3.60
N ALA A 184 -6.95 -5.49 4.24
CA ALA A 184 -8.41 -5.58 4.14
C ALA A 184 -8.89 -5.30 2.70
N ILE A 185 -8.28 -4.33 2.00
CA ILE A 185 -8.58 -4.07 0.58
C ILE A 185 -8.20 -5.28 -0.28
N ALA A 186 -6.98 -5.80 -0.12
CA ALA A 186 -6.53 -6.98 -0.89
C ALA A 186 -7.44 -8.21 -0.64
N ALA A 187 -7.90 -8.41 0.60
CA ALA A 187 -8.85 -9.46 0.93
C ALA A 187 -10.20 -9.26 0.22
N GLY A 188 -10.72 -8.03 0.20
CA GLY A 188 -11.95 -7.69 -0.53
C GLY A 188 -11.84 -7.96 -2.04
N LEU A 189 -10.72 -7.58 -2.64
CA LEU A 189 -10.43 -7.84 -4.06
C LEU A 189 -10.31 -9.35 -4.34
N ALA A 190 -9.62 -10.11 -3.50
CA ALA A 190 -9.51 -11.56 -3.62
C ALA A 190 -10.87 -12.28 -3.48
N ALA A 191 -11.81 -11.67 -2.76
CA ALA A 191 -13.20 -12.13 -2.63
C ALA A 191 -14.11 -11.68 -3.78
N GLY A 192 -13.60 -10.93 -4.76
CA GLY A 192 -14.35 -10.48 -5.94
C GLY A 192 -15.15 -9.18 -5.73
N SER A 193 -14.87 -8.42 -4.67
CA SER A 193 -15.48 -7.09 -4.51
C SER A 193 -14.95 -6.11 -5.56
N SER A 194 -15.76 -5.11 -5.91
CA SER A 194 -15.26 -3.95 -6.65
C SER A 194 -14.16 -3.24 -5.85
N LEU A 195 -13.30 -2.48 -6.52
CA LEU A 195 -12.24 -1.71 -5.86
C LEU A 195 -12.83 -0.73 -4.84
N GLU A 196 -13.89 -0.04 -5.22
CA GLU A 196 -14.54 0.97 -4.38
C GLU A 196 -15.20 0.33 -3.16
N ASP A 197 -15.89 -0.81 -3.33
CA ASP A 197 -16.46 -1.54 -2.20
C ASP A 197 -15.38 -2.08 -1.27
N ALA A 198 -14.27 -2.59 -1.83
CA ALA A 198 -13.14 -3.08 -1.04
C ALA A 198 -12.51 -1.95 -0.21
N CYS A 199 -12.30 -0.77 -0.81
CA CYS A 199 -11.80 0.41 -0.10
C CYS A 199 -12.77 0.91 0.97
N ALA A 200 -14.07 1.01 0.66
CA ALA A 200 -15.08 1.46 1.62
C ALA A 200 -15.21 0.50 2.81
N ARG A 201 -15.25 -0.81 2.56
CA ARG A 201 -15.29 -1.84 3.63
C ARG A 201 -14.03 -1.83 4.47
N ALA A 202 -12.85 -1.71 3.85
CA ALA A 202 -11.58 -1.64 4.58
C ALA A 202 -11.50 -0.41 5.50
N LYS A 203 -12.03 0.73 5.05
CA LYS A 203 -12.13 1.94 5.88
C LYS A 203 -13.00 1.73 7.11
N GLN A 204 -14.17 1.07 6.96
CA GLN A 204 -15.04 0.75 8.09
C GLN A 204 -14.40 -0.28 9.04
N HIS A 205 -13.70 -1.28 8.48
CA HIS A 205 -12.98 -2.26 9.29
C HIS A 205 -11.92 -1.63 10.20
N LEU A 206 -11.23 -0.58 9.74
CA LEU A 206 -10.32 0.17 10.60
C LEU A 206 -11.04 0.81 11.81
N VAL A 207 -12.25 1.32 11.63
CA VAL A 207 -13.04 1.89 12.73
C VAL A 207 -13.32 0.84 13.80
N GLU A 208 -13.71 -0.37 13.38
CA GLU A 208 -13.94 -1.50 14.27
C GLU A 208 -12.66 -1.89 15.03
N LEU A 209 -11.52 -1.94 14.35
CA LEU A 209 -10.21 -2.21 14.98
C LEU A 209 -9.86 -1.19 16.07
N PHE A 210 -10.21 0.08 15.89
CA PHE A 210 -10.01 1.10 16.92
C PHE A 210 -10.93 0.95 18.14
N GLN A 211 -12.05 0.23 18.00
CA GLN A 211 -13.02 -0.02 19.08
C GLN A 211 -12.71 -1.29 19.88
N GLN A 212 -11.89 -2.19 19.34
CA GLN A 212 -11.52 -3.41 20.04
C GLN A 212 -10.64 -3.11 21.28
N PRO A 213 -10.90 -3.78 22.42
CA PRO A 213 -10.03 -3.69 23.60
C PRO A 213 -8.63 -4.21 23.24
N ALA A 214 -7.61 -3.59 23.86
CA ALA A 214 -6.21 -3.96 23.66
C ALA A 214 -5.87 -5.30 24.31
#